data_AF-A0A7X6TWD9-F1
#
_entry.id   AF-A0A7X6TWD9-F1
#
_cell.length_a   1.000
_cell.length_b   1.000
_cell.length_c   1.000
_cell.angle_alpha   90.00
_cell.angle_beta   90.00
_cell.angle_gamma   90.00
#
_symmetry.space_group_name_H-M   'P 1'
#
loop_
_entity.id
_entity.type
_entity.pdbx_description
1 polymer ?
#
loop_
_entity_poly.entity_id
_entity_poly.type
_entity_poly.pdbx_seq_one_letter_code
_entity_poly.pdbx_strand_id
1 'polypeptide(L)'
;MAFANNEDYEGALKLVDEIRVRNGVFLEEFKKDLEKAGLVKKTITRHINNIDLYINDYLLREEPLEMREGTSSANLDDFISYFFIRKCLWSTPATIKTTTASIKKFYKYMLERGRIDQADYIELTSTIKEMSEEWMEMCRQYNDPDGEDPFSIF
;
A
#
# COMPACT_ATOMS: atom_id res chain seq x y z
N MET A 1 -5.54 -13.95 -27.60
CA MET A 1 -5.81 -12.99 -26.51
C MET A 1 -7.25 -12.53 -26.70
N ALA A 2 -8.18 -13.19 -26.00
CA ALA A 2 -9.60 -12.88 -26.16
C ALA A 2 -9.86 -11.52 -25.50
N PHE A 3 -10.51 -10.62 -26.23
CA PHE A 3 -11.07 -9.40 -25.68
C PHE A 3 -11.96 -9.80 -24.51
N ALA A 4 -11.65 -9.35 -23.30
CA ALA A 4 -12.60 -9.43 -22.19
C ALA A 4 -13.91 -8.81 -22.67
N ASN A 5 -15.03 -9.52 -22.54
CA ASN A 5 -16.31 -9.03 -23.03
C ASN A 5 -16.72 -7.81 -22.19
N ASN A 6 -17.51 -6.90 -22.77
CA ASN A 6 -17.91 -5.64 -22.11
C ASN A 6 -18.57 -5.85 -20.72
N GLU A 7 -19.25 -6.98 -20.52
CA GLU A 7 -19.85 -7.37 -19.23
C GLU A 7 -18.81 -7.66 -18.14
N ASP A 8 -17.67 -8.27 -18.49
CA ASP A 8 -16.57 -8.52 -17.54
C ASP A 8 -15.93 -7.21 -17.10
N TYR A 9 -15.79 -6.26 -18.03
CA TYR A 9 -15.23 -4.93 -17.75
C TYR A 9 -16.16 -4.09 -16.87
N GLU A 10 -17.46 -4.03 -17.18
CA GLU A 10 -18.46 -3.34 -16.36
C GLU A 10 -18.57 -3.96 -14.96
N GLY A 11 -18.49 -5.30 -14.87
CA GLY A 11 -18.45 -6.01 -13.60
C GLY A 11 -17.22 -5.65 -12.75
N ALA A 12 -16.04 -5.60 -13.37
CA ALA A 12 -14.81 -5.21 -12.68
C ALA A 12 -14.86 -3.76 -12.17
N LEU A 13 -15.39 -2.81 -12.96
CA LEU A 13 -15.56 -1.42 -12.53
C LEU A 13 -16.49 -1.31 -11.32
N LYS A 14 -17.60 -2.04 -11.32
CA LYS A 14 -18.53 -2.04 -10.20
C LYS A 14 -17.89 -2.60 -8.93
N LEU A 15 -17.10 -3.66 -9.05
CA LEU A 15 -16.36 -4.23 -7.92
C LEU A 15 -15.35 -3.24 -7.35
N VAL A 16 -14.61 -2.52 -8.20
CA VAL A 16 -13.68 -1.45 -7.77
C VAL A 16 -14.42 -0.38 -6.96
N ASP A 17 -15.59 0.07 -7.42
CA ASP A 17 -16.38 1.08 -6.71
C ASP A 17 -16.89 0.57 -5.35
N GLU A 18 -17.34 -0.69 -5.28
CA GLU A 18 -17.76 -1.32 -4.04
C GLU A 18 -16.61 -1.43 -3.02
N ILE A 19 -15.42 -1.81 -3.48
CA ILE A 19 -14.22 -1.87 -2.63
C ILE A 19 -13.80 -0.47 -2.17
N ARG A 20 -13.83 0.55 -3.04
CA ARG A 20 -13.55 1.94 -2.68
C ARG A 20 -14.50 2.47 -1.61
N VAL A 21 -15.79 2.14 -1.70
CA VAL A 21 -16.77 2.50 -0.66
C VAL A 21 -16.41 1.84 0.68
N ARG A 22 -16.05 0.55 0.69
CA ARG A 22 -15.57 -0.14 1.92
C ARG A 22 -14.29 0.50 2.47
N ASN A 23 -13.31 0.74 1.62
CA ASN A 23 -12.04 1.35 1.98
C ASN A 23 -12.20 2.77 2.53
N GLY A 24 -13.14 3.55 2.00
CA GLY A 24 -13.49 4.87 2.52
C GLY A 24 -13.96 4.84 3.97
N VAL A 25 -14.71 3.81 4.37
CA VAL A 25 -15.08 3.60 5.78
C VAL A 25 -13.85 3.32 6.63
N PHE A 26 -12.94 2.46 6.16
CA PHE A 26 -11.71 2.13 6.90
C PHE A 26 -10.81 3.35 7.09
N LEU A 27 -10.65 4.16 6.04
CA LEU A 27 -9.84 5.39 6.08
C LEU A 27 -10.40 6.43 7.06
N GLU A 28 -11.72 6.65 7.05
CA GLU A 28 -12.36 7.63 7.94
C GLU A 28 -12.31 7.18 9.40
N GLU A 29 -12.54 5.91 9.69
CA GLU A 29 -12.43 5.40 11.05
C GLU A 29 -10.95 5.37 11.52
N PHE A 30 -10.00 5.00 10.65
CA PHE A 30 -8.58 5.07 10.95
C PHE A 30 -8.14 6.50 11.25
N LYS A 31 -8.60 7.48 10.47
CA LYS A 31 -8.35 8.90 10.70
C LYS A 31 -8.83 9.34 12.09
N LYS A 32 -10.04 8.97 12.50
CA LYS A 32 -10.59 9.28 13.84
C LYS A 32 -9.72 8.70 14.96
N ASP A 33 -9.18 7.50 14.78
CA ASP A 33 -8.26 6.91 15.75
C ASP A 33 -6.94 7.67 15.84
N LEU A 34 -6.40 8.15 14.72
CA LEU A 34 -5.20 8.99 14.72
C LEU A 34 -5.45 10.34 15.41
N GLU A 35 -6.63 10.95 15.19
CA GLU A 35 -7.07 12.18 15.86
C GLU A 35 -7.20 11.96 17.37
N LYS A 36 -7.84 10.87 17.78
CA LYS A 36 -7.98 10.49 19.20
C LYS A 36 -6.63 10.21 19.87
N ALA A 37 -5.67 9.68 19.12
CA ALA A 37 -4.29 9.47 19.57
C ALA A 37 -3.47 10.79 19.64
N GLY A 38 -4.07 11.94 19.29
CA GLY A 38 -3.44 13.26 19.42
C GLY A 38 -2.40 13.57 18.36
N LEU A 39 -2.42 12.87 17.21
CA LEU A 39 -1.48 13.16 16.12
C LEU A 39 -1.82 14.51 15.48
N VAL A 40 -0.78 15.25 15.07
CA VAL A 40 -0.96 16.51 14.35
C VAL A 40 -1.53 16.28 12.95
N LYS A 41 -2.36 17.23 12.47
CA LYS A 41 -3.06 17.15 11.18
C LYS A 41 -2.17 16.73 10.00
N LYS A 42 -0.97 17.31 9.88
CA LYS A 42 -0.02 16.96 8.81
C LYS A 42 0.38 15.48 8.82
N THR A 43 0.57 14.91 10.01
CA THR A 43 0.91 13.50 10.16
C THR A 43 -0.29 12.60 9.84
N ILE A 44 -1.49 13.01 10.26
CA ILE A 44 -2.74 12.30 9.92
C ILE A 44 -2.93 12.26 8.41
N THR A 45 -2.86 13.42 7.74
CA THR A 45 -3.00 13.50 6.28
C THR A 45 -1.98 12.61 5.55
N ARG A 46 -0.72 12.60 5.99
CA ARG A 46 0.29 11.71 5.41
C ARG A 46 -0.07 10.24 5.58
N HIS A 47 -0.51 9.82 6.77
CA HIS A 47 -0.94 8.43 6.99
C HIS A 47 -2.12 8.07 6.08
N ILE A 48 -3.16 8.91 6.03
CA ILE A 48 -4.34 8.65 5.18
C ILE A 48 -3.95 8.56 3.72
N ASN A 49 -3.18 9.51 3.19
CA ASN A 49 -2.78 9.49 1.78
C ASN A 49 -1.92 8.26 1.44
N ASN A 50 -1.03 7.84 2.33
CA ASN A 50 -0.21 6.64 2.11
C ASN A 50 -1.06 5.36 2.09
N ILE A 51 -2.10 5.29 2.93
CA ILE A 51 -3.00 4.13 2.93
C ILE A 51 -3.93 4.15 1.73
N ASP A 52 -4.48 5.31 1.39
CA ASP A 52 -5.34 5.50 0.22
C ASP A 52 -4.62 5.06 -1.07
N LEU A 53 -3.37 5.52 -1.25
CA LEU A 53 -2.49 5.06 -2.35
C LEU A 53 -2.33 3.54 -2.36
N TYR A 54 -2.18 2.90 -1.19
CA TYR A 54 -1.97 1.47 -1.13
C TYR A 54 -3.25 0.68 -1.46
N ILE A 55 -4.35 0.96 -0.75
CA ILE A 55 -5.55 0.12 -0.81
C ILE A 55 -6.52 0.51 -1.94
N ASN A 56 -6.46 1.75 -2.45
CA ASN A 56 -7.36 2.23 -3.51
C ASN A 56 -6.67 2.42 -4.86
N ASP A 57 -5.40 2.81 -4.88
CA ASP A 57 -4.68 2.99 -6.16
C ASP A 57 -3.90 1.75 -6.55
N TYR A 58 -3.13 1.17 -5.63
CA TYR A 58 -2.29 0.01 -5.93
C TYR A 58 -3.08 -1.31 -5.98
N LEU A 59 -3.79 -1.68 -4.90
CA LEU A 59 -4.50 -2.97 -4.83
C LEU A 59 -5.66 -3.10 -5.83
N LEU A 60 -6.15 -1.97 -6.38
CA LEU A 60 -7.24 -1.95 -7.36
C LEU A 60 -6.76 -1.74 -8.81
N ARG A 61 -5.43 -1.72 -9.03
CA ARG A 61 -4.84 -1.34 -10.33
C ARG A 61 -5.12 -2.35 -11.44
N GLU A 62 -4.97 -3.63 -11.14
CA GLU A 62 -5.08 -4.73 -12.12
C GLU A 62 -6.37 -5.52 -11.84
N GLU A 63 -6.26 -6.70 -11.23
CA GLU A 63 -7.39 -7.39 -10.61
C GLU A 63 -7.64 -6.78 -9.23
N PRO A 64 -8.86 -6.27 -8.95
CA PRO A 64 -9.11 -5.55 -7.72
C PRO A 64 -9.11 -6.47 -6.51
N LEU A 65 -8.19 -6.22 -5.58
CA LEU A 65 -8.02 -6.96 -4.34
C LEU A 65 -8.66 -6.22 -3.16
N GLU A 66 -9.20 -6.96 -2.19
CA GLU A 66 -9.64 -6.34 -0.94
C GLU A 66 -8.43 -5.88 -0.11
N MET A 67 -8.70 -4.99 0.85
CA MET A 67 -7.71 -4.48 1.79
C MET A 67 -6.93 -5.59 2.52
N ARG A 68 -7.55 -6.75 2.80
CA ARG A 68 -6.90 -7.84 3.54
C ARG A 68 -5.75 -8.45 2.74
N GLU A 69 -5.87 -8.50 1.42
CA GLU A 69 -4.87 -9.07 0.51
C GLU A 69 -3.58 -8.24 0.49
N GLY A 70 -3.66 -6.97 0.88
CA GLY A 70 -2.49 -6.13 1.14
C GLY A 70 -1.68 -6.53 2.38
N THR A 71 -2.10 -7.55 3.14
CA THR A 71 -1.26 -8.15 4.19
C THR A 71 -0.25 -9.14 3.65
N SER A 72 -0.45 -9.66 2.44
CA SER A 72 0.44 -10.64 1.85
C SER A 72 1.80 -10.01 1.54
N SER A 73 2.85 -10.78 1.81
CA SER A 73 4.23 -10.43 1.51
C SER A 73 4.44 -10.05 0.05
N ALA A 74 3.79 -10.76 -0.88
CA ALA A 74 3.89 -10.50 -2.32
C ALA A 74 3.31 -9.12 -2.73
N ASN A 75 2.10 -8.78 -2.29
CA ASN A 75 1.48 -7.49 -2.62
C ASN A 75 2.18 -6.32 -1.93
N LEU A 76 2.70 -6.54 -0.73
CA LEU A 76 3.43 -5.51 -0.01
C LEU A 76 4.81 -5.26 -0.64
N ASP A 77 5.50 -6.33 -1.01
CA ASP A 77 6.79 -6.23 -1.70
C ASP A 77 6.64 -5.55 -3.05
N ASP A 78 5.78 -6.04 -3.96
CA ASP A 78 5.58 -5.42 -5.28
C ASP A 78 5.13 -3.95 -5.18
N PHE A 79 4.31 -3.61 -4.17
CA PHE A 79 3.97 -2.21 -3.92
C PHE A 79 5.21 -1.37 -3.62
N ILE A 80 6.06 -1.77 -2.68
CA ILE A 80 7.18 -0.93 -2.25
C ILE A 80 8.35 -1.03 -3.23
N SER A 81 8.76 -2.25 -3.59
CA SER A 81 9.93 -2.53 -4.41
C SER A 81 9.77 -2.08 -5.85
N TYR A 82 8.55 -2.12 -6.41
CA TYR A 82 8.32 -1.80 -7.81
C TYR A 82 7.41 -0.58 -8.00
N PHE A 83 6.15 -0.65 -7.57
CA PHE A 83 5.17 0.39 -7.87
C PHE A 83 5.56 1.73 -7.24
N PHE A 84 5.83 1.76 -5.94
CA PHE A 84 6.12 2.98 -5.21
C PHE A 84 7.40 3.63 -5.72
N ILE A 85 8.48 2.86 -5.89
CA ILE A 85 9.76 3.38 -6.37
C ILE A 85 9.63 3.95 -7.79
N ARG A 86 9.01 3.22 -8.72
CA ARG A 86 9.00 3.60 -10.15
C ARG A 86 7.84 4.50 -10.57
N LYS A 87 6.71 4.48 -9.85
CA LYS A 87 5.48 5.19 -10.24
C LYS A 87 5.17 6.40 -9.37
N CYS A 88 5.65 6.43 -8.13
CA CYS A 88 5.49 7.60 -7.28
C CYS A 88 6.70 8.52 -7.41
N LEU A 89 6.55 9.66 -8.11
CA LEU A 89 7.63 10.63 -8.36
C LEU A 89 8.27 11.22 -7.08
N TRP A 90 7.65 11.02 -5.93
CA TRP A 90 8.15 11.42 -4.61
C TRP A 90 8.79 10.27 -3.83
N SER A 91 9.12 9.16 -4.49
CA SER A 91 9.79 8.03 -3.87
C SER A 91 11.20 8.42 -3.44
N THR A 92 11.49 8.19 -2.16
CA THR A 92 12.79 8.40 -1.53
C THR A 92 12.90 7.36 -0.41
N PRO A 93 14.11 7.05 0.09
CA PRO A 93 14.26 6.18 1.25
C PRO A 93 13.48 6.68 2.47
N ALA A 94 13.36 8.01 2.64
CA ALA A 94 12.58 8.61 3.72
C ALA A 94 11.08 8.41 3.52
N THR A 95 10.56 8.56 2.30
CA THR A 95 9.14 8.34 2.03
C THR A 95 8.77 6.87 2.15
N ILE A 96 9.64 5.93 1.74
CA ILE A 96 9.47 4.48 2.00
C ILE A 96 9.25 4.21 3.49
N LYS A 97 10.14 4.70 4.37
CA LYS A 97 9.98 4.53 5.83
C LYS A 97 8.64 5.07 6.33
N THR A 98 8.23 6.23 5.85
CA THR A 98 6.95 6.81 6.29
C THR A 98 5.73 6.07 5.73
N THR A 99 5.84 5.50 4.52
CA THR A 99 4.80 4.69 3.89
C THR A 99 4.64 3.36 4.62
N THR A 100 5.71 2.61 4.84
CA THR A 100 5.66 1.34 5.59
C THR A 100 5.20 1.54 7.03
N ALA A 101 5.59 2.64 7.69
CA ALA A 101 5.07 3.00 9.01
C ALA A 101 3.55 3.30 9.00
N SER A 102 3.05 3.90 7.92
CA SER A 102 1.61 4.15 7.73
C SER A 102 0.87 2.82 7.58
N ILE A 103 1.33 1.95 6.67
CA ILE A 103 0.79 0.61 6.42
C ILE A 103 0.74 -0.19 7.71
N LYS A 104 1.86 -0.31 8.43
CA LYS A 104 1.92 -1.03 9.71
C LYS A 104 0.88 -0.51 10.72
N LYS A 105 0.73 0.81 10.84
CA LYS A 105 -0.22 1.42 11.77
C LYS A 105 -1.67 1.15 11.36
N PHE A 106 -1.98 1.22 10.07
CA PHE A 106 -3.30 0.92 9.53
C PHE A 106 -3.67 -0.55 9.73
N TYR A 107 -2.79 -1.49 9.39
CA TYR A 107 -3.10 -2.91 9.59
C TYR A 107 -3.14 -3.30 11.08
N LYS A 108 -2.41 -2.60 11.96
CA LYS A 108 -2.59 -2.75 13.41
C LYS A 108 -4.01 -2.34 13.83
N TYR A 109 -4.49 -1.22 13.31
CA TYR A 109 -5.87 -0.75 13.52
C TYR A 109 -6.91 -1.76 12.99
N MET A 110 -6.66 -2.38 11.84
CA MET A 110 -7.55 -3.40 11.26
C MET A 110 -7.59 -4.68 12.10
N LEU A 111 -6.44 -5.10 12.64
CA LEU A 111 -6.34 -6.24 13.56
C LEU A 111 -7.14 -5.98 14.84
N GLU A 112 -7.02 -4.79 15.44
CA GLU A 112 -7.74 -4.42 16.67
C GLU A 112 -9.27 -4.44 16.52
N ARG A 113 -9.77 -4.41 15.27
CA ARG A 113 -11.18 -4.47 14.92
C ARG A 113 -11.61 -5.82 14.33
N GLY A 114 -10.72 -6.81 14.33
CA GLY A 114 -10.99 -8.15 13.81
C GLY A 114 -11.23 -8.19 12.30
N ARG A 115 -10.68 -7.23 11.54
CA ARG A 115 -10.81 -7.18 10.07
C ARG A 115 -9.72 -7.98 9.34
N ILE A 116 -8.65 -8.30 10.04
CA ILE A 116 -7.59 -9.23 9.67
C ILE A 116 -7.28 -10.08 10.91
N ASP A 117 -6.61 -11.21 10.72
CA ASP A 117 -6.16 -12.02 11.85
C ASP A 117 -4.70 -11.70 12.27
N GLN A 118 -4.26 -12.35 13.34
CA GLN A 118 -2.91 -12.15 13.87
C GLN A 118 -1.83 -12.67 12.92
N ALA A 119 -2.11 -13.70 12.13
CA ALA A 119 -1.16 -14.25 11.16
C ALA A 119 -0.94 -13.26 10.01
N ASP A 120 -2.02 -12.68 9.48
CA ASP A 120 -1.99 -11.61 8.47
C ASP A 120 -1.09 -10.44 8.93
N TYR A 121 -1.28 -9.98 10.17
CA TYR A 121 -0.47 -8.88 10.73
C TYR A 121 0.99 -9.26 10.97
N ILE A 122 1.27 -10.51 11.35
CA ILE A 122 2.64 -11.01 11.53
C ILE A 122 3.36 -11.09 10.20
N GLU A 123 2.71 -11.60 9.14
CA GLU A 123 3.29 -11.65 7.80
C GLU A 123 3.70 -10.25 7.34
N LEU A 124 2.74 -9.32 7.31
CA LEU A 124 2.97 -7.93 6.91
C LEU A 124 4.12 -7.27 7.69
N THR A 125 4.14 -7.43 9.01
CA THR A 125 5.18 -6.79 9.84
C THR A 125 6.56 -7.45 9.73
N SER A 126 6.60 -8.75 9.45
CA SER A 126 7.85 -9.48 9.19
C SER A 126 8.43 -9.06 7.85
N THR A 127 7.61 -9.01 6.79
CA THR A 127 8.04 -8.50 5.47
C THR A 127 8.58 -7.08 5.56
N ILE A 128 7.89 -6.15 6.25
CA ILE A 128 8.41 -4.79 6.44
C ILE A 128 9.76 -4.83 7.15
N LYS A 129 9.92 -5.64 8.20
CA LYS A 129 11.15 -5.70 8.97
C LYS A 129 12.32 -6.22 8.14
N GLU A 130 12.09 -7.27 7.35
CA GLU A 130 13.12 -7.98 6.59
C GLU A 130 13.53 -7.20 5.33
N MET A 131 12.56 -6.62 4.60
CA MET A 131 12.81 -6.00 3.30
C MET A 131 13.11 -4.50 3.35
N SER A 132 12.91 -3.83 4.49
CA SER A 132 13.03 -2.35 4.59
C SER A 132 14.37 -1.81 4.07
N GLU A 133 15.49 -2.48 4.39
CA GLU A 133 16.82 -2.02 3.97
C GLU A 133 17.01 -2.14 2.46
N GLU A 134 16.56 -3.26 1.89
CA GLU A 134 16.61 -3.54 0.45
C GLU A 134 15.73 -2.55 -0.33
N TRP A 135 14.48 -2.34 0.07
CA TRP A 135 13.59 -1.34 -0.54
C TRP A 135 14.21 0.06 -0.57
N MET A 136 14.83 0.47 0.54
CA MET A 136 15.50 1.77 0.60
C MET A 136 16.74 1.85 -0.26
N GLU A 137 17.47 0.75 -0.44
CA GLU A 137 18.65 0.68 -1.31
C GLU A 137 18.25 0.72 -2.79
N MET A 138 17.25 -0.08 -3.20
CA MET A 138 16.68 -0.02 -4.55
C MET A 138 16.19 1.40 -4.87
N CYS A 139 15.53 2.06 -3.93
CA CYS A 139 15.10 3.44 -4.13
C CYS A 139 16.26 4.43 -4.26
N ARG A 140 17.38 4.21 -3.55
CA ARG A 140 18.59 5.02 -3.74
C ARG A 140 19.18 4.83 -5.13
N GLN A 141 19.35 3.58 -5.54
CA GLN A 141 19.90 3.24 -6.86
C GLN A 141 19.03 3.78 -8.00
N TYR A 142 17.72 3.59 -7.91
CA TYR A 142 16.77 4.11 -8.92
C TYR A 142 16.77 5.65 -9.03
N ASN A 143 16.97 6.34 -7.91
CA ASN A 143 17.00 7.81 -7.89
C ASN A 143 18.38 8.39 -8.22
N ASP A 144 19.41 7.57 -8.40
CA ASP A 144 20.73 7.99 -8.84
C ASP A 144 20.76 8.03 -10.38
N PRO A 145 20.83 9.21 -11.01
CA PRO A 145 20.84 9.32 -12.47
C PRO A 145 22.09 8.71 -13.12
N ASP A 146 23.17 8.55 -12.35
CA ASP A 146 24.44 7.96 -12.80
C ASP A 146 24.57 6.50 -12.34
N GLY A 147 23.62 6.00 -11.54
CA GLY A 147 23.59 4.64 -11.01
C GLY A 147 23.07 3.61 -12.00
N GLU A 148 23.36 2.34 -11.75
CA GLU A 148 22.68 1.24 -12.46
C GLU A 148 21.21 1.20 -12.05
N ASP A 149 20.30 1.24 -13.02
CA ASP A 149 18.87 1.09 -12.75
C ASP A 149 18.64 -0.32 -12.17
N PRO A 150 18.18 -0.44 -10.91
CA PRO A 150 17.99 -1.75 -10.26
C PRO A 150 16.90 -2.59 -10.94
N PHE A 151 16.11 -2.00 -11.85
CA PHE A 151 15.11 -2.68 -12.65
C PHE A 151 15.56 -2.96 -14.10
N SER A 152 16.82 -2.69 -14.45
CA SER A 152 17.35 -2.89 -15.81
C SER A 152 17.68 -4.34 -16.17
N ILE A 153 17.24 -5.31 -15.36
CA ILE A 153 17.51 -6.73 -15.57
C ILE A 153 16.44 -7.31 -16.51
N PHE A 154 16.91 -7.81 -17.67
CA PHE A 154 16.14 -8.58 -18.65
C PHE A 154 15.84 -10.01 -18.16
#